data_AF-A0A3D1XXZ1-F1
#
_entry.id   AF-A0A3D1XXZ1-F1
#
_cell.length_a   1.000
_cell.length_b   1.000
_cell.length_c   1.000
_cell.angle_alpha   90.00
_cell.angle_beta   90.00
_cell.angle_gamma   90.00
#
_symmetry.space_group_name_H-M   'P 1'
#
loop_
_entity.id
_entity.type
_entity.pdbx_description
1 polymer ?
#
loop_
_entity_poly.entity_id
_entity_poly.type
_entity_poly.pdbx_seq_one_letter_code
_entity_poly.pdbx_strand_id
1 'polypeptide(L)' 'MHILLGILIGSGYRRARKNAVDLSRDLLNKFGTFENIDQASITEIYQIQGIGAAKAAQIKAALEVGKRMAAKTSGKK' A
#
# COMPACT_ATOMS: atom_id res chain seq x y z
N MET A 1 -5.33 -8.31 9.29
CA MET A 1 -5.69 -8.67 7.90
C MET A 1 -4.72 -7.99 6.92
N HIS A 2 -3.48 -8.49 6.77
CA HIS A 2 -2.41 -7.82 5.99
C HIS A 2 -2.14 -8.44 4.61
N ILE A 3 -2.92 -9.46 4.25
CA ILE A 3 -2.69 -10.29 3.06
C ILE A 3 -3.02 -9.52 1.77
N LEU A 4 -4.01 -8.62 1.81
CA LEU A 4 -4.46 -7.86 0.63
C LEU A 4 -3.36 -6.93 0.09
N LEU A 5 -2.70 -6.21 0.99
CA LEU A 5 -1.51 -5.41 0.67
C LEU A 5 -0.36 -6.29 0.18
N GLY A 6 -0.22 -7.51 0.73
CA GLY A 6 0.82 -8.46 0.31
C GLY A 6 0.65 -8.89 -1.15
N ILE A 7 -0.60 -9.13 -1.56
CA ILE A 7 -0.92 -9.44 -2.95
C ILE A 7 -0.63 -8.22 -3.85
N LEU A 8 -0.99 -7.01 -3.43
CA LEU A 8 -0.69 -5.78 -4.16
C LEU A 8 0.82 -5.52 -4.29
N ILE A 9 1.63 -5.86 -3.28
CA ILE A 9 3.08 -5.70 -3.34
C ILE A 9 3.72 -6.75 -4.27
N GLY A 10 3.09 -7.93 -4.40
CA GLY A 10 3.42 -9.01 -5.33
C GLY A 10 4.70 -9.77 -4.98
N SER A 11 5.83 -9.06 -4.85
CA SER A 11 7.13 -9.64 -4.54
C SER A 11 7.75 -9.06 -3.27
N GLY A 12 8.51 -9.90 -2.55
CA GLY A 12 9.25 -9.50 -1.36
C GLY A 12 10.50 -8.68 -1.63
N TYR A 13 11.32 -8.51 -0.59
CA TYR A 13 12.64 -7.88 -0.65
C TYR A 13 13.72 -8.89 -0.27
N ARG A 14 14.30 -9.52 -1.29
CA ARG A 14 15.26 -10.63 -1.14
C ARG A 14 16.48 -10.27 -0.28
N ARG A 15 17.00 -9.03 -0.42
CA ARG A 15 18.17 -8.56 0.35
C ARG A 15 17.95 -8.59 1.87
N ALA A 16 16.73 -8.33 2.34
CA ALA A 16 16.38 -8.40 3.75
C ALA A 16 15.58 -9.67 4.11
N ARG A 17 15.49 -10.66 3.21
CA ARG A 17 14.73 -11.90 3.39
C ARG A 17 13.25 -11.69 3.76
N LYS A 18 12.67 -10.55 3.37
CA LYS A 18 11.25 -10.21 3.61
C LYS A 18 10.38 -10.68 2.45
N ASN A 19 9.23 -11.27 2.73
CA ASN A 19 8.22 -11.56 1.70
C ASN A 19 7.27 -10.35 1.52
N ALA A 20 6.30 -10.45 0.60
CA ALA A 20 5.37 -9.35 0.32
C ALA A 20 4.45 -9.02 1.52
N VAL A 21 4.09 -10.02 2.33
CA VAL A 21 3.30 -9.83 3.56
C VAL A 21 4.11 -9.10 4.62
N ASP A 22 5.41 -9.38 4.73
CA ASP A 22 6.30 -8.66 5.65
C ASP A 22 6.45 -7.20 5.24
N LEU A 23 6.61 -6.91 3.94
CA LEU A 23 6.62 -5.54 3.43
C LEU A 23 5.29 -4.82 3.68
N SER A 24 4.18 -5.55 3.63
CA SER A 24 2.84 -5.00 3.95
C SER A 24 2.72 -4.64 5.43
N ARG A 25 3.29 -5.46 6.31
CA ARG A 25 3.38 -5.18 7.74
C ARG A 25 4.26 -3.97 7.99
N ASP A 26 5.42 -3.87 7.34
CA ASP A 26 6.30 -2.69 7.49
C ASP A 26 5.58 -1.40 7.07
N LEU A 27 4.82 -1.44 5.95
CA LEU A 27 4.03 -0.31 5.48
C LEU A 27 2.96 0.11 6.50
N LEU A 28 2.18 -0.84 7.02
CA LEU A 28 1.16 -0.55 8.02
C LEU A 28 1.76 -0.15 9.37
N ASN A 29 2.89 -0.70 9.77
CA ASN A 29 3.58 -0.30 11.00
C ASN A 29 4.12 1.14 10.90
N LYS A 30 4.55 1.56 9.71
CA LYS A 30 5.06 2.92 9.48
C LYS A 30 3.95 3.96 9.43
N PHE A 31 2.86 3.68 8.72
CA PHE A 31 1.81 4.66 8.44
C PHE A 31 0.55 4.50 9.31
N GLY A 32 0.36 3.34 9.95
CA GLY A 32 -0.77 3.02 10.82
C GLY A 32 -2.01 2.59 10.05
N THR A 33 -2.59 3.50 9.26
CA THR A 33 -3.87 3.29 8.56
C THR A 33 -3.72 3.40 7.03
N PHE A 34 -4.71 2.88 6.30
CA PHE A 34 -4.75 2.99 4.84
C PHE A 34 -4.92 4.45 4.39
N GLU A 35 -5.66 5.26 5.15
CA GLU A 35 -5.83 6.69 4.93
C GLU A 35 -4.48 7.42 5.03
N ASN A 36 -3.65 7.07 6.02
CA ASN A 36 -2.33 7.68 6.17
C ASN A 36 -1.39 7.24 5.04
N ILE A 37 -1.47 5.99 4.57
CA ILE A 37 -0.73 5.53 3.38
C ILE A 37 -1.19 6.30 2.14
N ASP A 38 -2.49 6.57 2.01
CA ASP A 38 -3.03 7.35 0.91
C ASP A 38 -2.65 8.83 0.96
N GLN A 39 -2.51 9.43 2.15
CA GLN A 39 -2.03 10.81 2.28
C GLN A 39 -0.52 10.93 2.09
N ALA A 40 0.23 9.86 2.36
CA ALA A 40 1.66 9.83 2.12
C ALA A 40 2.02 10.06 0.65
N SER A 41 3.07 10.85 0.44
CA SER A 41 3.71 11.02 -0.86
C SER A 41 4.35 9.72 -1.33
N ILE A 42 4.53 9.58 -2.65
CA ILE A 42 5.23 8.43 -3.23
C ILE A 42 6.65 8.32 -2.67
N THR A 43 7.31 9.45 -2.41
CA THR A 43 8.65 9.51 -1.84
C THR A 43 8.70 8.95 -0.42
N GLU A 44 7.69 9.19 0.42
CA GLU A 44 7.62 8.66 1.78
C GLU A 44 7.36 7.15 1.81
N ILE A 45 6.56 6.66 0.85
CA ILE A 45 6.32 5.22 0.65
C ILE A 45 7.60 4.54 0.15
N TYR A 46 8.34 5.19 -0.74
CA TYR A 46 9.64 4.73 -1.26
C TYR A 46 10.71 4.55 -0.18
N GLN A 47 10.61 5.26 0.95
CA GLN A 47 11.54 5.09 2.08
C GLN A 47 11.42 3.71 2.76
N ILE A 48 10.38 2.92 2.45
CA ILE A 48 10.31 1.54 2.92
C ILE A 48 11.18 0.66 2.05
N GLN A 49 12.25 0.12 2.64
CA GLN A 49 13.17 -0.77 1.95
C GLN A 49 12.42 -1.97 1.34
N GLY A 50 12.56 -2.14 0.03
CA GLY A 50 11.85 -3.19 -0.73
C GLY A 50 10.59 -2.72 -1.47
N ILE A 51 10.15 -1.48 -1.21
CA ILE A 51 9.07 -0.79 -1.94
C ILE A 51 9.69 0.28 -2.84
N GLY A 52 10.02 -0.12 -4.08
CA GLY A 52 10.47 0.81 -5.11
C GLY A 52 9.32 1.60 -5.74
N ALA A 53 9.65 2.52 -6.65
CA ALA A 53 8.70 3.40 -7.33
C ALA A 53 7.51 2.65 -7.96
N ALA A 54 7.76 1.51 -8.62
CA ALA A 54 6.70 0.70 -9.23
C ALA A 54 5.69 0.17 -8.20
N LYS A 55 6.17 -0.38 -7.08
CA LYS A 55 5.31 -0.90 -6.00
C LYS A 55 4.56 0.24 -5.29
N ALA A 56 5.22 1.37 -5.05
CA ALA A 56 4.60 2.54 -4.45
C ALA A 56 3.47 3.09 -5.33
N ALA A 57 3.70 3.23 -6.64
CA ALA A 57 2.68 3.66 -7.59
C ALA A 57 1.49 2.69 -7.64
N GLN A 58 1.75 1.37 -7.62
CA GLN A 58 0.71 0.36 -7.59
C GLN A 58 -0.16 0.44 -6.33
N ILE A 59 0.45 0.63 -5.15
CA ILE A 59 -0.28 0.82 -3.88
C ILE A 59 -1.18 2.06 -3.96
N LYS A 60 -0.66 3.19 -4.44
CA LYS A 60 -1.43 4.44 -4.59
C LYS A 60 -2.59 4.28 -5.57
N ALA A 61 -2.36 3.62 -6.70
CA ALA A 61 -3.40 3.35 -7.68
C ALA A 61 -4.52 2.48 -7.09
N ALA A 62 -4.17 1.43 -6.33
CA ALA A 62 -5.16 0.56 -5.69
C ALA A 62 -6.01 1.31 -4.65
N LEU A 63 -5.40 2.17 -3.83
CA LEU A 63 -6.11 3.01 -2.86
C LEU A 63 -7.06 4.00 -3.54
N GLU A 64 -6.61 4.63 -4.62
CA GLU A 64 -7.43 5.55 -5.41
C GLU A 64 -8.63 4.85 -6.07
N VAL A 65 -8.44 3.64 -6.61
CA VAL A 65 -9.55 2.82 -7.13
C VAL A 65 -10.57 2.52 -6.03
N GLY A 66 -10.11 2.08 -4.85
CA GLY A 66 -10.98 1.83 -3.70
C GLY A 66 -11.81 3.07 -3.30
N LYS A 67 -11.17 4.24 -3.24
CA LYS A 67 -11.84 5.53 -2.96
C LYS A 67 -12.91 5.88 -4.00
N ARG A 68 -12.60 5.74 -5.30
CA ARG A 68 -13.56 6.00 -6.39
C ARG A 68 -14.77 5.07 -6.33
N MET A 69 -14.55 3.80 -5.97
CA MET A 69 -15.64 2.84 -5.80
C MET A 69 -16.52 3.21 -4.61
N ALA A 70 -15.92 3.54 -3.45
CA ALA A 70 -16.66 3.94 -2.25
C ALA A 70 -17.49 5.22 -2.47
N ALA A 71 -16.93 6.21 -3.15
CA ALA A 71 -17.61 7.47 -3.45
C ALA A 71 -18.87 7.28 -4.32
N LYS A 72 -18.87 6.30 -5.23
CA LYS A 72 -20.05 6.00 -6.06
C LYS A 72 -21.21 5.40 -5.25
N THR A 73 -20.93 4.68 -4.18
CA THR A 73 -21.96 4.06 -3.33
C THR A 73 -22.64 5.08 -2.41
N SER A 74 -21.97 6.19 -2.09
CA SER A 74 -22.50 7.26 -1.23
C SER A 74 -23.54 8.17 -1.90
N GLY A 75 -23.81 7.99 -3.21
CA GLY A 75 -24.83 8.73 -3.97
C GLY A 75 -26.25 8.19 -3.90
N LYS A 76 -26.54 7.23 -3.00
CA LYS A 76 -27.90 6.79 -2.65
C LYS A 76 -28.13 6.95 -1.15
N LYS A 77 -28.58 8.13 -0.75
CA LYS A 77 -29.44 8.33 0.42
C LYS A 77 -30.54 9.29 0.03
#